data_AF-A0A1J0LRC0-F1
#
_entry.id   AF-A0A1J0LRC0-F1
#
_cell.length_a   1.000
_cell.length_b   1.000
_cell.length_c   1.000
_cell.angle_alpha   90.00
_cell.angle_beta   90.00
_cell.angle_gamma   90.00
#
_symmetry.space_group_name_H-M   'P 1'
#
loop_
_entity.id
_entity.type
_entity.pdbx_description
1 polymer ?
#
loop_
_entity_poly.entity_id
_entity_poly.type
_entity_poly.pdbx_seq_one_letter_code
_entity_poly.pdbx_strand_id
1 'polypeptide(L)'
;MAKKVFFVVALLGLALGARYGLGTPISEELAAQYDLRPVVLPDGRGLPPGEGKVAEGERIYAEKCASCHGARGEGYPFNRLVAEPFPITPDTEPVEYAIGNYWPYATTLYDYIRRAMPFGAPGTLTDEEVYHLVAFLLYMNGIIEADEPINQKTLPQVRMPARELLDVDPETKRRFPWLTLP
;
A
#
# COMPACT_ATOMS: atom_id res chain seq x y z
N MET A 1 -27.49 8.83 22.76
CA MET A 1 -26.54 9.50 23.66
C MET A 1 -25.27 9.97 22.94
N ALA A 2 -24.62 9.13 22.11
CA ALA A 2 -23.36 9.48 21.41
C ALA A 2 -23.39 10.78 20.59
N LYS A 3 -24.47 11.05 19.83
CA LYS A 3 -24.60 12.30 19.05
C LYS A 3 -24.60 13.57 19.90
N LYS A 4 -25.22 13.54 21.09
CA LYS A 4 -25.26 14.69 22.01
C LYS A 4 -23.89 14.95 22.65
N VAL A 5 -23.15 13.87 22.95
CA VAL A 5 -21.78 13.97 23.48
C VAL A 5 -20.83 14.54 22.41
N PHE A 6 -20.91 14.07 21.17
CA PHE A 6 -20.12 14.62 20.06
C PHE A 6 -20.38 16.11 19.83
N PHE A 7 -21.64 16.54 19.91
CA PHE A 7 -22.03 17.94 19.73
C PHE A 7 -21.44 18.86 20.82
N VAL A 8 -21.46 18.42 22.08
CA VAL A 8 -20.91 19.19 23.22
C VAL A 8 -19.37 19.25 23.15
N VAL A 9 -18.71 18.16 22.75
CA VAL A 9 -17.25 18.12 22.59
C VAL A 9 -16.79 19.03 21.44
N ALA A 10 -17.51 19.05 20.32
CA ALA A 10 -17.22 19.96 19.20
C ALA A 10 -17.35 21.43 19.61
N LEU A 11 -18.39 21.79 20.36
CA LEU A 11 -18.61 23.15 20.87
C LEU A 11 -17.53 23.59 21.88
N LEU A 12 -17.05 22.68 22.73
CA LEU A 12 -15.94 22.98 23.65
C LEU A 12 -14.60 23.20 22.92
N GLY A 13 -14.32 22.39 21.89
CA GLY A 13 -13.12 22.54 21.06
C GLY A 13 -13.10 23.87 20.30
N LEU A 14 -14.27 24.28 19.78
CA LEU A 14 -14.50 25.60 19.17
C LEU A 14 -14.20 26.76 20.13
N ALA A 15 -14.67 26.67 21.38
CA ALA A 15 -14.48 27.71 22.38
C ALA A 15 -13.02 27.84 22.87
N LEU A 16 -12.29 26.72 23.01
CA LEU A 16 -10.87 26.75 23.33
C LEU A 16 -10.02 27.25 22.16
N GLY A 17 -10.31 26.81 20.93
CA GLY A 17 -9.64 27.30 19.72
C GLY A 17 -9.81 28.82 19.55
N ALA A 18 -11.03 29.33 19.79
CA ALA A 18 -11.31 30.76 19.76
C ALA A 18 -10.55 31.55 20.84
N ARG A 19 -10.39 31.00 22.06
CA ARG A 19 -9.63 31.63 23.15
C ARG A 19 -8.15 31.83 22.81
N TYR A 20 -7.57 30.93 22.02
CA TYR A 20 -6.16 30.99 21.61
C TYR A 20 -5.97 31.43 20.13
N GLY A 21 -7.05 31.72 19.41
CA GLY A 21 -7.02 32.08 17.98
C GLY A 21 -6.48 30.98 17.06
N LEU A 22 -6.62 29.70 17.46
CA LEU A 22 -6.06 28.57 16.73
C LEU A 22 -7.14 27.80 15.96
N GLY A 23 -6.97 27.73 14.64
CA GLY A 23 -7.76 26.91 13.72
C GLY A 23 -9.18 27.41 13.47
N THR A 24 -9.80 26.86 12.43
CA THR A 24 -11.23 26.99 12.14
C THR A 24 -11.80 25.59 11.86
N PRO A 25 -13.06 25.29 12.22
CA PRO A 25 -13.67 24.02 11.84
C PRO A 25 -13.72 23.88 10.33
N ILE A 26 -13.28 22.73 9.82
CA ILE A 26 -13.42 22.38 8.39
C ILE A 26 -14.85 21.91 8.10
N SER A 27 -15.34 22.14 6.89
CA SER A 27 -16.62 21.56 6.44
C SER A 27 -16.47 20.05 6.21
N GLU A 28 -17.58 19.31 6.24
CA GLU A 28 -17.57 17.89 5.89
C GLU A 28 -17.10 17.65 4.45
N GLU A 29 -17.46 18.55 3.53
CA GLU A 29 -17.01 18.51 2.14
C GLU A 29 -15.48 18.68 2.04
N LEU A 30 -14.91 19.64 2.77
CA LEU A 30 -13.46 19.83 2.82
C LEU A 30 -12.77 18.63 3.48
N ALA A 31 -13.35 18.08 4.56
CA ALA A 31 -12.84 16.89 5.20
C ALA A 31 -12.82 15.68 4.25
N ALA A 32 -13.86 15.50 3.43
CA ALA A 32 -13.95 14.43 2.45
C ALA A 32 -12.90 14.53 1.35
N GLN A 33 -12.51 15.75 0.93
CA GLN A 33 -11.44 15.94 -0.06
C GLN A 33 -10.07 15.45 0.43
N TYR A 34 -9.84 15.48 1.74
CA TYR A 34 -8.62 14.98 2.38
C TYR A 34 -8.80 13.62 3.04
N ASP A 35 -9.98 13.00 2.90
CA ASP A 35 -10.24 11.69 3.46
C ASP A 35 -9.62 10.61 2.59
N LEU A 36 -8.39 10.26 2.95
CA LEU A 36 -7.63 9.20 2.32
C LEU A 36 -8.15 7.79 2.68
N ARG A 37 -9.25 7.66 3.43
CA ARG A 37 -9.82 6.35 3.78
C ARG A 37 -10.66 5.76 2.64
N PRO A 38 -10.74 4.42 2.57
CA PRO A 38 -10.12 3.47 3.48
C PRO A 38 -8.62 3.28 3.19
N VAL A 39 -7.79 3.32 4.22
CA VAL A 39 -6.38 2.86 4.16
C VAL A 39 -6.39 1.35 4.12
N VAL A 40 -5.66 0.76 3.17
CA VAL A 40 -5.52 -0.68 3.08
C VAL A 40 -4.43 -1.13 4.04
N LEU A 41 -4.80 -1.93 5.02
CA LEU A 41 -3.90 -2.44 6.06
C LEU A 41 -3.34 -3.82 5.70
N PRO A 42 -2.25 -4.26 6.37
CA PRO A 42 -1.70 -5.62 6.19
C PRO A 42 -2.70 -6.76 6.33
N ASP A 43 -3.72 -6.60 7.20
CA ASP A 43 -4.77 -7.59 7.44
C ASP A 43 -5.94 -7.54 6.43
N GLY A 44 -5.85 -6.68 5.40
CA GLY A 44 -6.86 -6.52 4.37
C GLY A 44 -7.98 -5.54 4.70
N ARG A 45 -8.03 -4.98 5.92
CA ARG A 45 -8.99 -3.90 6.21
C ARG A 45 -8.79 -2.76 5.23
N GLY A 46 -9.90 -2.31 4.65
CA GLY A 46 -9.92 -1.22 3.68
C GLY A 46 -9.80 -1.64 2.22
N LEU A 47 -9.61 -2.93 1.93
CA LEU A 47 -9.72 -3.45 0.57
C LEU A 47 -11.18 -3.35 0.07
N PRO A 48 -11.41 -2.79 -1.13
CA PRO A 48 -12.71 -2.77 -1.77
C PRO A 48 -13.01 -4.11 -2.45
N PRO A 49 -14.29 -4.41 -2.77
CA PRO A 49 -14.64 -5.59 -3.55
C PRO A 49 -14.10 -5.50 -4.97
N GLY A 50 -13.57 -6.61 -5.46
CA GLY A 50 -12.99 -6.74 -6.80
C GLY A 50 -12.18 -8.02 -6.93
N GLU A 51 -11.74 -8.33 -8.14
CA GLU A 51 -10.89 -9.50 -8.42
C GLU A 51 -9.86 -9.19 -9.52
N GLY A 52 -8.64 -9.67 -9.30
CA GLY A 52 -7.47 -9.52 -10.13
C GLY A 52 -7.33 -10.67 -11.11
N LYS A 53 -7.03 -10.36 -12.37
CA LYS A 53 -6.66 -11.34 -13.40
C LYS A 53 -5.32 -10.95 -13.98
N VAL A 54 -4.38 -11.89 -14.00
CA VAL A 54 -3.00 -11.65 -14.47
C VAL A 54 -2.98 -11.11 -15.91
N ALA A 55 -3.77 -11.70 -16.81
CA ALA A 55 -3.82 -11.29 -18.22
C ALA A 55 -4.32 -9.84 -18.42
N GLU A 56 -5.33 -9.42 -17.66
CA GLU A 56 -5.78 -8.02 -17.71
C GLU A 56 -4.75 -7.08 -17.08
N GLY A 57 -4.08 -7.53 -16.01
CA GLY A 57 -3.00 -6.78 -15.37
C GLY A 57 -1.83 -6.54 -16.31
N GLU A 58 -1.43 -7.53 -17.11
CA GLU A 58 -0.40 -7.41 -18.13
C GLU A 58 -0.76 -6.33 -19.16
N ARG A 59 -2.00 -6.36 -19.66
CA ARG A 59 -2.49 -5.37 -20.63
C ARG A 59 -2.46 -3.95 -20.06
N ILE A 60 -2.99 -3.77 -18.85
CA ILE A 60 -3.01 -2.46 -18.16
C ILE A 60 -1.57 -2.00 -17.87
N TYR A 61 -0.69 -2.91 -17.45
CA TYR A 61 0.71 -2.61 -17.18
C TYR A 61 1.43 -2.09 -18.43
N ALA A 62 1.24 -2.75 -19.58
CA ALA A 62 1.80 -2.32 -20.84
C ALA A 62 1.33 -0.90 -21.23
N GLU A 63 0.07 -0.57 -20.98
CA GLU A 63 -0.53 0.72 -21.31
C GLU A 63 -0.14 1.84 -20.33
N LYS A 64 -0.03 1.55 -19.03
CA LYS A 64 0.00 2.57 -17.96
C LYS A 64 1.29 2.59 -17.12
N CYS A 65 2.14 1.56 -17.20
CA CYS A 65 3.28 1.37 -16.29
C CYS A 65 4.61 1.19 -17.03
N ALA A 66 4.60 0.44 -18.14
CA ALA A 66 5.81 -0.03 -18.82
C ALA A 66 6.71 1.09 -19.35
N SER A 67 6.16 2.27 -19.68
CA SER A 67 6.95 3.42 -20.16
C SER A 67 7.97 3.94 -19.14
N CYS A 68 7.75 3.66 -17.86
CA CYS A 68 8.61 4.10 -16.75
C CYS A 68 9.35 2.95 -16.08
N HIS A 69 8.71 1.78 -15.97
CA HIS A 69 9.19 0.62 -15.22
C HIS A 69 9.77 -0.50 -16.10
N GLY A 70 9.83 -0.31 -17.41
CA GLY A 70 10.26 -1.33 -18.37
C GLY A 70 9.15 -2.32 -18.70
N ALA A 71 9.28 -3.02 -19.83
CA ALA A 71 8.25 -3.90 -20.36
C ALA A 71 8.01 -5.13 -19.46
N ARG A 72 9.02 -5.54 -18.70
CA ARG A 72 9.01 -6.70 -17.80
C ARG A 72 9.20 -6.30 -16.33
N GLY A 73 9.15 -5.00 -16.00
CA GLY A 73 9.38 -4.51 -14.64
C GLY A 73 10.86 -4.44 -14.24
N GLU A 74 11.77 -4.54 -15.22
CA GLU A 74 13.22 -4.49 -15.03
C GLU A 74 13.73 -3.12 -14.54
N GLY A 75 12.91 -2.08 -14.68
CA GLY A 75 13.22 -0.69 -14.34
C GLY A 75 13.75 0.13 -15.53
N TYR A 76 14.17 1.35 -15.22
CA TYR A 76 14.73 2.38 -16.11
C TYR A 76 13.70 3.19 -16.94
N PRO A 77 13.62 4.53 -16.78
CA PRO A 77 14.42 5.37 -15.88
C PRO A 77 13.98 5.31 -14.41
N PHE A 78 12.91 4.58 -14.07
CA PHE A 78 12.38 4.48 -12.70
C PHE A 78 12.67 3.12 -12.06
N ASN A 79 12.19 2.96 -10.82
CA ASN A 79 12.41 1.78 -9.98
C ASN A 79 12.06 0.48 -10.70
N ARG A 80 12.88 -0.54 -10.45
CA ARG A 80 12.58 -1.94 -10.77
C ARG A 80 11.38 -2.43 -9.95
N LEU A 81 10.47 -3.16 -10.59
CA LEU A 81 9.28 -3.75 -9.96
C LEU A 81 9.36 -5.27 -9.86
N VAL A 82 10.14 -5.91 -10.74
CA VAL A 82 10.33 -7.35 -10.81
C VAL A 82 11.81 -7.65 -10.63
N ALA A 83 12.15 -8.57 -9.72
CA ALA A 83 13.54 -8.96 -9.49
C ALA A 83 13.69 -10.46 -9.28
N GLU A 84 14.87 -10.95 -9.64
CA GLU A 84 15.50 -12.19 -9.17
C GLU A 84 16.96 -11.81 -8.83
N PRO A 85 17.64 -12.43 -7.85
CA PRO A 85 17.21 -13.57 -7.01
C PRO A 85 16.48 -13.17 -5.72
N PHE A 86 15.76 -14.15 -5.15
CA PHE A 86 15.18 -14.10 -3.80
C PHE A 86 15.98 -15.01 -2.85
N PRO A 87 16.13 -14.68 -1.56
CA PRO A 87 15.83 -13.39 -0.89
C PRO A 87 16.93 -12.33 -1.11
N ILE A 88 16.67 -11.08 -0.68
CA ILE A 88 17.75 -10.09 -0.51
C ILE A 88 18.78 -10.57 0.51
N THR A 89 20.03 -10.20 0.30
CA THR A 89 21.16 -10.42 1.21
C THR A 89 21.75 -9.07 1.67
N PRO A 90 22.63 -9.05 2.68
CA PRO A 90 23.35 -7.81 3.05
C PRO A 90 24.17 -7.19 1.91
N ASP A 91 24.51 -7.98 0.89
CA ASP A 91 25.26 -7.54 -0.30
C ASP A 91 24.35 -7.08 -1.44
N THR A 92 23.01 -7.18 -1.29
CA THR A 92 22.06 -6.71 -2.31
C THR A 92 22.00 -5.20 -2.28
N GLU A 93 22.30 -4.56 -3.42
CA GLU A 93 22.25 -3.10 -3.51
C GLU A 93 20.80 -2.58 -3.52
N PRO A 94 20.52 -1.41 -2.95
CA PRO A 94 19.15 -0.86 -2.91
C PRO A 94 18.48 -0.71 -4.28
N VAL A 95 19.26 -0.54 -5.34
CA VAL A 95 18.76 -0.46 -6.73
C VAL A 95 18.18 -1.80 -7.23
N GLU A 96 18.53 -2.90 -6.57
CA GLU A 96 18.03 -4.25 -6.87
C GLU A 96 16.76 -4.59 -6.09
N TYR A 97 16.35 -3.75 -5.15
CA TYR A 97 15.10 -3.93 -4.41
C TYR A 97 13.89 -3.76 -5.35
N ALA A 98 12.97 -4.70 -5.24
CA ALA A 98 11.75 -4.79 -6.01
C ALA A 98 10.62 -5.35 -5.13
N ILE A 99 9.44 -5.52 -5.73
CA ILE A 99 8.25 -6.02 -5.03
C ILE A 99 8.52 -7.40 -4.44
N GLY A 100 9.04 -8.34 -5.23
CA GLY A 100 9.17 -9.73 -4.80
C GLY A 100 10.20 -9.97 -3.70
N ASN A 101 11.28 -9.18 -3.67
CA ASN A 101 12.42 -9.46 -2.79
C ASN A 101 12.44 -8.60 -1.51
N TYR A 102 11.76 -7.44 -1.50
CA TYR A 102 11.85 -6.47 -0.41
C TYR A 102 10.51 -6.15 0.28
N TRP A 103 9.37 -6.22 -0.43
CA TRP A 103 8.10 -5.78 0.14
C TRP A 103 7.49 -6.85 1.07
N PRO A 104 7.15 -6.53 2.33
CA PRO A 104 6.69 -7.54 3.29
C PRO A 104 5.19 -7.88 3.18
N TYR A 105 4.39 -7.05 2.50
CA TYR A 105 2.94 -7.23 2.41
C TYR A 105 2.42 -6.92 1.00
N ALA A 106 1.64 -7.83 0.44
CA ALA A 106 0.99 -7.65 -0.86
C ALA A 106 -0.10 -6.56 -0.82
N THR A 107 -0.74 -6.35 0.34
CA THR A 107 -1.77 -5.31 0.50
C THR A 107 -1.19 -3.89 0.42
N THR A 108 0.06 -3.69 0.82
CA THR A 108 0.78 -2.41 0.64
C THR A 108 0.95 -2.07 -0.83
N LEU A 109 1.18 -3.08 -1.69
CA LEU A 109 1.26 -2.88 -3.14
C LEU A 109 -0.06 -2.36 -3.70
N TYR A 110 -1.20 -2.94 -3.29
CA TYR A 110 -2.52 -2.44 -3.67
C TYR A 110 -2.73 -0.99 -3.24
N ASP A 111 -2.49 -0.68 -1.95
CA ASP A 111 -2.70 0.68 -1.42
C ASP A 111 -1.85 1.71 -2.18
N TYR A 112 -0.58 1.38 -2.41
CA TYR A 112 0.35 2.25 -3.10
C TYR A 112 -0.06 2.50 -4.56
N ILE A 113 -0.39 1.45 -5.31
CA ILE A 113 -0.81 1.59 -6.70
C ILE A 113 -2.08 2.45 -6.79
N ARG A 114 -3.10 2.18 -5.97
CA ARG A 114 -4.36 2.94 -5.99
C ARG A 114 -4.13 4.43 -5.73
N ARG A 115 -3.22 4.77 -4.80
CA ARG A 115 -3.04 6.14 -4.31
C ARG A 115 -2.04 6.96 -5.09
N ALA A 116 -0.97 6.33 -5.56
CA ALA A 116 0.20 7.02 -6.06
C ALA A 116 0.48 6.75 -7.53
N MET A 117 -0.18 5.74 -8.13
CA MET A 117 0.06 5.35 -9.51
C MET A 117 -1.17 5.59 -10.41
N PRO A 118 -0.94 5.82 -11.72
CA PRO A 118 0.36 6.12 -12.35
C PRO A 118 0.95 7.44 -11.82
N PHE A 119 2.28 7.58 -11.81
CA PHE A 119 2.96 8.73 -11.17
C PHE A 119 2.44 10.11 -11.61
N GLY A 120 2.12 10.27 -12.89
CA GLY A 120 1.57 11.53 -13.44
C GLY A 120 0.05 11.69 -13.29
N ALA A 121 -0.65 10.66 -12.82
CA ALA A 121 -2.11 10.61 -12.73
C ALA A 121 -2.57 9.76 -11.53
N PRO A 122 -2.14 10.07 -10.29
CA PRO A 122 -2.50 9.28 -9.12
C PRO A 122 -4.02 9.26 -8.90
N GLY A 123 -4.55 8.13 -8.44
CA GLY A 123 -5.99 7.98 -8.13
C GLY A 123 -6.90 7.85 -9.35
N THR A 124 -6.35 7.64 -10.55
CA THR A 124 -7.14 7.45 -11.79
C THR A 124 -7.47 5.99 -12.10
N LEU A 125 -6.81 5.04 -11.43
CA LEU A 125 -7.10 3.61 -11.56
C LEU A 125 -8.35 3.25 -10.76
N THR A 126 -9.22 2.45 -11.37
CA THR A 126 -10.34 1.81 -10.67
C THR A 126 -9.83 0.71 -9.73
N ASP A 127 -10.60 0.37 -8.71
CA ASP A 127 -10.25 -0.68 -7.76
C ASP A 127 -9.97 -2.03 -8.44
N GLU A 128 -10.74 -2.38 -9.48
CA GLU A 128 -10.55 -3.61 -10.26
C GLU A 128 -9.26 -3.59 -11.09
N GLU A 129 -8.93 -2.46 -11.73
CA GLU A 129 -7.64 -2.29 -12.43
C GLU A 129 -6.45 -2.43 -11.47
N VAL A 130 -6.58 -1.93 -10.25
CA VAL A 130 -5.53 -2.11 -9.22
C VAL A 130 -5.37 -3.58 -8.87
N TYR A 131 -6.46 -4.33 -8.67
CA TYR A 131 -6.38 -5.77 -8.44
C TYR A 131 -5.72 -6.51 -9.60
N HIS A 132 -6.04 -6.16 -10.85
CA HIS A 132 -5.42 -6.74 -12.04
C HIS A 132 -3.91 -6.49 -12.05
N LEU A 133 -3.48 -5.24 -11.83
CA LEU A 133 -2.05 -4.88 -11.77
C LEU A 133 -1.32 -5.59 -10.63
N VAL A 134 -1.94 -5.69 -9.45
CA VAL A 134 -1.37 -6.41 -8.30
C VAL A 134 -1.19 -7.88 -8.63
N ALA A 135 -2.20 -8.55 -9.22
CA ALA A 135 -2.10 -9.95 -9.63
C ALA A 135 -0.96 -10.16 -10.64
N PHE A 136 -0.86 -9.31 -11.65
CA PHE A 136 0.21 -9.37 -12.65
C PHE A 136 1.60 -9.20 -12.02
N LEU A 137 1.79 -8.21 -11.15
CA LEU A 137 3.08 -7.96 -10.51
C LEU A 137 3.48 -9.09 -9.55
N LEU A 138 2.53 -9.68 -8.83
CA LEU A 138 2.79 -10.85 -7.98
C LEU A 138 3.18 -12.07 -8.83
N TYR A 139 2.49 -12.31 -9.94
CA TYR A 139 2.80 -13.38 -10.89
C TYR A 139 4.19 -13.20 -11.51
N MET A 140 4.52 -11.98 -11.97
CA MET A 140 5.82 -11.67 -12.56
C MET A 140 6.97 -11.82 -11.57
N ASN A 141 6.71 -11.69 -10.27
CA ASN A 141 7.68 -11.95 -9.20
C ASN A 141 7.64 -13.41 -8.70
N GLY A 142 6.89 -14.31 -9.36
CA GLY A 142 6.81 -15.73 -8.98
C GLY A 142 6.15 -16.00 -7.63
N ILE A 143 5.32 -15.07 -7.13
CA ILE A 143 4.68 -15.19 -5.82
C ILE A 143 3.35 -15.97 -5.88
N ILE A 144 2.65 -15.88 -7.02
CA ILE A 144 1.36 -16.53 -7.26
C ILE A 144 1.36 -17.19 -8.63
N GLU A 145 0.45 -18.15 -8.82
CA GLU A 145 0.18 -18.74 -10.13
C GLU A 145 -0.75 -17.85 -10.98
N ALA A 146 -0.75 -18.06 -12.30
CA ALA A 146 -1.48 -17.20 -13.24
C ALA A 146 -3.01 -17.24 -13.07
N ASP A 147 -3.54 -18.35 -12.58
CA ASP A 147 -4.97 -18.60 -12.35
C ASP A 147 -5.39 -18.38 -10.89
N GLU A 148 -4.46 -17.97 -10.02
CA GLU A 148 -4.76 -17.71 -8.61
C GLU A 148 -5.60 -16.44 -8.47
N PRO A 149 -6.80 -16.51 -7.84
CA PRO A 149 -7.67 -15.35 -7.71
C PRO A 149 -7.13 -14.37 -6.66
N ILE A 150 -6.86 -13.13 -7.06
CA ILE A 150 -6.44 -12.04 -6.16
C ILE A 150 -7.60 -11.10 -5.91
N ASN A 151 -8.14 -11.09 -4.69
CA ASN A 151 -9.29 -10.28 -4.31
C ASN A 151 -9.18 -9.81 -2.85
N GLN A 152 -10.21 -9.11 -2.37
CA GLN A 152 -10.25 -8.56 -1.00
C GLN A 152 -10.04 -9.62 0.11
N LYS A 153 -10.29 -10.91 -0.18
CA LYS A 153 -10.15 -12.01 0.78
C LYS A 153 -8.82 -12.72 0.64
N THR A 154 -8.33 -12.92 -0.58
CA THR A 154 -7.12 -13.71 -0.87
C THR A 154 -5.84 -12.88 -0.82
N LEU A 155 -5.88 -11.60 -1.23
CA LEU A 155 -4.69 -10.74 -1.23
C LEU A 155 -4.01 -10.62 0.16
N PRO A 156 -4.74 -10.48 1.29
CA PRO A 156 -4.10 -10.45 2.62
C PRO A 156 -3.46 -11.78 3.05
N GLN A 157 -3.77 -12.87 2.36
CA GLN A 157 -3.24 -14.21 2.64
C GLN A 157 -1.92 -14.48 1.91
N VAL A 158 -1.60 -13.68 0.88
CA VAL A 158 -0.35 -13.80 0.11
C VAL A 158 0.84 -13.59 1.04
N ARG A 159 1.74 -14.59 1.08
CA ARG A 159 2.98 -14.55 1.86
C ARG A 159 4.12 -14.04 0.99
N MET A 160 4.49 -12.77 1.19
CA MET A 160 5.65 -12.18 0.51
C MET A 160 6.96 -12.75 1.06
N PRO A 161 7.97 -13.06 0.22
CA PRO A 161 9.25 -13.62 0.68
C PRO A 161 9.97 -12.75 1.73
N ALA A 162 9.93 -11.43 1.58
CA ALA A 162 10.58 -10.48 2.49
C ALA A 162 9.92 -10.41 3.87
N ARG A 163 8.73 -11.01 4.05
CA ARG A 163 7.97 -10.96 5.31
C ARG A 163 8.76 -11.52 6.49
N GLU A 164 9.49 -12.61 6.27
CA GLU A 164 10.29 -13.30 7.29
C GLU A 164 11.58 -12.54 7.66
N LEU A 165 12.02 -11.62 6.80
CA LEU A 165 13.22 -10.81 7.02
C LEU A 165 12.94 -9.52 7.80
N LEU A 166 11.67 -9.19 8.03
CA LEU A 166 11.29 -7.96 8.70
C LEU A 166 11.59 -8.04 10.20
N ASP A 167 12.69 -7.42 10.64
CA ASP A 167 12.97 -7.18 12.05
C ASP A 167 12.51 -5.78 12.45
N VAL A 168 11.53 -5.70 13.35
CA VAL A 168 10.97 -4.44 13.83
C VAL A 168 11.83 -3.95 14.99
N ASP A 169 12.57 -2.89 14.74
CA ASP A 169 13.43 -2.21 15.73
C ASP A 169 14.48 -3.11 16.40
N PRO A 170 15.43 -3.67 15.61
CA PRO A 170 16.52 -4.50 16.12
C PRO A 170 17.39 -3.75 17.15
N GLU A 171 17.50 -2.43 17.03
CA GLU A 171 18.34 -1.62 17.90
C GLU A 171 17.75 -1.52 19.32
N THR A 172 16.45 -1.26 19.43
CA THR A 172 15.78 -1.23 20.74
C THR A 172 15.84 -2.58 21.41
N LYS A 173 15.60 -3.68 20.68
CA LYS A 173 15.72 -5.04 21.23
C LYS A 173 17.15 -5.35 21.70
N ARG A 174 18.16 -4.92 20.95
CA ARG A 174 19.58 -5.08 21.31
C ARG A 174 19.94 -4.25 22.54
N ARG A 175 19.49 -2.99 22.60
CA ARG A 175 19.84 -2.04 23.66
C ARG A 175 19.04 -2.22 24.94
N PHE A 176 17.79 -2.68 24.81
CA PHE A 176 16.83 -2.83 25.90
C PHE A 176 16.16 -4.22 25.82
N PRO A 177 16.90 -5.31 26.09
CA PRO A 177 16.39 -6.69 25.92
C PRO A 177 15.22 -7.03 26.85
N TRP A 178 14.97 -6.23 27.89
CA TRP A 178 13.82 -6.36 28.80
C TRP A 178 12.57 -5.63 28.32
N LEU A 179 12.66 -4.80 27.27
CA LEU A 179 11.53 -4.07 26.71
C LEU A 179 10.86 -4.90 25.61
N THR A 180 9.60 -5.29 25.82
CA THR A 180 8.75 -5.88 24.77
C THR A 180 7.82 -4.79 24.25
N LEU A 181 7.99 -4.39 22.98
CA LEU A 181 7.07 -3.47 22.33
C LEU A 181 5.75 -4.21 21.99
N PRO A 182 4.59 -3.53 22.10
CA PRO A 182 3.28 -4.11 21.78
C PRO A 182 3.11 -4.48 20.30
#